data_AF-A0A7L4F0F0-F1
#
_entry.id   AF-A0A7L4F0F0-F1
#
_cell.length_a   1.000
_cell.length_b   1.000
_cell.length_c   1.000
_cell.angle_alpha   90.00
_cell.angle_beta   90.00
_cell.angle_gamma   90.00
#
_symmetry.space_group_name_H-M   'P 1'
#
loop_
_entity.id
_entity.type
_entity.pdbx_description
1 polymer ?
#
loop_
_entity_poly.entity_id
_entity_poly.type
_entity_poly.pdbx_seq_one_letter_code
_entity_poly.pdbx_strand_id
1 'polypeptide(L)'
;LSLMSHPLCHAQLEGLCSFLQLSTCPEPSLVRFCSWLLALTPDLSYTSAAVLAEQLFLRRVLSLAQPPSRHLMAALTSFCSKYSHPFCRVLVAALLQEPGEGAEQTKLMCELVEECLEPHSVQLVLSQILEVPLSEKLLPVLQAALGRQVRGSPCPRVSLVSPAQLEQGPTLPLSSLPLGPFQEVLPPELLDLLVLTLCQQAPAFATSLSFARLVAAVLAVCQSQVS
;
A
#
# COMPACT_ATOMS: atom_id res chain seq x y z
N LEU A 1 -11.06 -38.12 7.56
CA LEU A 1 -9.93 -37.27 7.13
C LEU A 1 -10.02 -35.92 7.85
N SER A 2 -9.90 -35.90 9.18
CA SER A 2 -10.06 -34.69 10.01
C SER A 2 -8.83 -34.46 10.89
N LEU A 3 -7.68 -34.20 10.28
CA LEU A 3 -6.42 -33.95 11.01
C LEU A 3 -5.65 -32.70 10.58
N MET A 4 -6.25 -31.77 9.81
CA MET A 4 -5.55 -30.58 9.31
C MET A 4 -6.32 -29.30 9.65
N SER A 5 -6.63 -29.10 10.94
CA SER A 5 -7.18 -27.84 11.44
C SER A 5 -6.53 -27.45 12.78
N HIS A 6 -5.24 -27.75 12.94
CA HIS A 6 -4.43 -27.07 13.95
C HIS A 6 -3.78 -25.86 13.26
N PRO A 7 -3.88 -24.64 13.83
CA PRO A 7 -3.12 -23.51 13.32
C PRO A 7 -1.63 -23.88 13.38
N LEU A 8 -0.99 -23.96 12.20
CA LEU A 8 0.45 -24.20 12.11
C LEU A 8 1.16 -23.11 12.92
N CYS A 9 1.98 -23.50 13.90
CA CYS A 9 2.79 -22.54 14.64
C CYS A 9 3.84 -21.91 13.70
N HIS A 10 4.27 -20.68 14.02
CA HIS A 10 5.23 -19.90 13.22
C HIS A 10 6.41 -20.74 12.73
N ALA A 11 7.08 -21.44 13.65
CA ALA A 11 8.24 -22.28 13.35
C ALA A 11 7.95 -23.46 12.39
N GLN A 12 6.75 -24.05 12.46
CA GLN A 12 6.36 -25.12 11.55
C GLN A 12 6.10 -24.59 10.15
N LEU A 13 5.46 -23.42 10.03
CA LEU A 13 5.18 -22.79 8.75
C LEU A 13 6.48 -22.34 8.08
N GLU A 14 7.41 -21.73 8.82
CA GLU A 14 8.75 -21.39 8.33
C GLU A 14 9.53 -22.61 7.86
N GLY A 15 9.49 -23.70 8.65
CA GLY A 15 10.12 -24.97 8.29
C GLY A 15 9.56 -25.55 6.99
N LEU A 16 8.24 -25.49 6.81
CA LEU A 16 7.57 -25.93 5.58
C LEU A 16 7.92 -25.03 4.38
N CYS A 17 7.97 -23.71 4.57
CA CYS A 17 8.38 -22.78 3.52
C CYS A 17 9.83 -23.01 3.06
N SER A 18 10.72 -23.31 4.01
CA SER A 18 12.11 -23.64 3.74
C SER A 18 12.25 -24.97 3.00
N PHE A 19 11.49 -26.00 3.43
CA PHE A 19 11.46 -27.30 2.77
C PHE A 19 10.97 -27.20 1.31
N LEU A 20 9.94 -26.39 1.07
CA LEU A 20 9.40 -26.14 -0.27
C LEU A 20 10.23 -25.13 -1.09
N GLN A 21 11.29 -24.56 -0.50
CA GLN A 21 12.17 -23.57 -1.14
C GLN A 21 11.41 -22.39 -1.76
N LEU A 22 10.39 -21.89 -1.05
CA LEU A 22 9.50 -20.86 -1.58
C LEU A 22 10.24 -19.56 -1.95
N SER A 23 11.31 -19.23 -1.22
CA SER A 23 12.16 -18.07 -1.46
C SER A 23 12.97 -18.15 -2.77
N THR A 24 13.17 -19.34 -3.34
CA THR A 24 13.92 -19.56 -4.60
C THR A 24 13.06 -20.11 -5.73
N CYS A 25 11.75 -20.28 -5.53
CA CYS A 25 10.88 -20.86 -6.56
C CYS A 25 10.78 -19.94 -7.81
N PRO A 26 10.49 -20.48 -9.00
CA PRO A 26 10.30 -19.66 -10.19
C PRO A 26 9.08 -18.73 -10.06
N GLU A 27 9.19 -17.48 -10.53
CA GLU A 27 8.11 -16.48 -10.41
C GLU A 27 6.77 -16.90 -11.06
N PRO A 28 6.73 -17.62 -12.20
CA PRO A 28 5.45 -18.13 -12.72
C PRO A 28 4.75 -19.12 -11.77
N SER A 29 5.54 -19.90 -11.02
CA SER A 29 5.02 -20.81 -9.99
C SER A 29 4.56 -20.04 -8.76
N LEU A 30 5.24 -18.95 -8.42
CA LEU A 30 4.84 -18.03 -7.36
C LEU A 30 3.45 -17.43 -7.61
N VAL A 31 3.19 -16.92 -8.82
CA VAL A 31 1.87 -16.40 -9.19
C VAL A 31 0.79 -17.45 -8.97
N ARG A 32 1.01 -18.67 -9.47
CA ARG A 32 0.08 -19.79 -9.25
C ARG A 32 -0.11 -20.03 -7.77
N PHE A 33 0.97 -20.15 -7.00
CA PHE A 33 0.88 -20.38 -5.56
C PHE A 33 0.06 -19.30 -4.84
N CYS A 34 0.25 -18.03 -5.16
CA CYS A 34 -0.56 -16.92 -4.64
C CYS A 34 -2.04 -17.10 -4.98
N SER A 35 -2.38 -17.47 -6.23
CA SER A 35 -3.79 -17.74 -6.59
C SER A 35 -4.40 -18.86 -5.74
N TRP A 36 -3.63 -19.89 -5.39
CA TRP A 36 -4.10 -20.97 -4.52
C TRP A 36 -4.29 -20.49 -3.08
N LEU A 37 -3.36 -19.69 -2.54
CA LEU A 37 -3.49 -19.11 -1.20
C LEU A 37 -4.72 -18.19 -1.07
N LEU A 38 -5.05 -17.46 -2.13
CA LEU A 38 -6.22 -16.58 -2.16
C LEU A 38 -7.54 -17.34 -2.20
N ALA A 39 -7.53 -18.56 -2.75
CA ALA A 39 -8.68 -19.45 -2.81
C ALA A 39 -8.92 -20.27 -1.52
N LEU A 40 -8.01 -20.21 -0.55
CA LEU A 40 -8.18 -20.90 0.73
C LEU A 40 -9.39 -20.36 1.48
N THR A 41 -10.15 -21.29 2.08
CA THR A 41 -11.22 -20.99 3.03
C THR A 41 -11.11 -21.97 4.21
N PRO A 42 -11.03 -21.49 5.47
CA PRO A 42 -10.96 -20.09 5.88
C PRO A 42 -9.66 -19.39 5.41
N ASP A 43 -9.69 -18.05 5.44
CA ASP A 43 -8.53 -17.22 5.09
C ASP A 43 -7.34 -17.47 6.02
N LEU A 44 -6.15 -17.13 5.53
CA LEU A 44 -4.94 -17.18 6.35
C LEU A 44 -5.05 -16.21 7.52
N SER A 45 -4.59 -16.64 8.69
CA SER A 45 -4.40 -15.72 9.82
C SER A 45 -3.36 -14.65 9.48
N TYR A 46 -3.41 -13.52 10.18
CA TYR A 46 -2.44 -12.44 10.02
C TYR A 46 -0.97 -12.92 10.14
N THR A 47 -0.68 -13.75 11.15
CA THR A 47 0.66 -14.26 11.40
C THR A 47 1.12 -15.22 10.30
N SER A 48 0.26 -16.12 9.85
CA SER A 48 0.57 -17.04 8.74
C SER A 48 0.79 -16.28 7.43
N ALA A 49 -0.03 -15.28 7.15
CA ALA A 49 0.10 -14.44 5.97
C ALA A 49 1.40 -13.61 6.01
N ALA A 50 1.81 -13.11 7.17
CA ALA A 50 3.07 -12.40 7.34
C ALA A 50 4.28 -13.30 7.07
N VAL A 51 4.30 -14.52 7.65
CA VAL A 51 5.38 -15.51 7.40
C VAL A 51 5.44 -15.86 5.91
N LEU A 52 4.29 -16.11 5.27
CA LEU A 52 4.26 -16.41 3.84
C LEU A 52 4.73 -15.21 3.01
N ALA A 53 4.31 -13.99 3.34
CA ALA A 53 4.77 -12.79 2.65
C ALA A 53 6.30 -12.63 2.72
N GLU A 54 6.87 -12.88 3.91
CA GLU A 54 8.31 -12.84 4.13
C GLU A 54 9.03 -13.90 3.27
N GLN A 55 8.59 -15.15 3.34
CA GLN A 55 9.22 -16.27 2.64
C GLN A 55 9.09 -16.17 1.11
N LEU A 56 7.98 -15.64 0.62
CA LEU A 56 7.71 -15.54 -0.81
C LEU A 56 8.37 -14.33 -1.46
N PHE A 57 8.38 -13.18 -0.77
CA PHE A 57 8.66 -11.89 -1.39
C PHE A 57 9.87 -11.15 -0.82
N LEU A 58 10.19 -11.28 0.48
CA LEU A 58 11.20 -10.42 1.13
C LEU A 58 12.53 -10.46 0.38
N ARG A 59 13.10 -11.67 0.20
CA ARG A 59 14.39 -11.84 -0.50
C ARG A 59 14.36 -11.29 -1.93
N ARG A 60 13.25 -11.47 -2.63
CA ARG A 60 13.09 -11.01 -4.02
C ARG A 60 13.09 -9.49 -4.09
N VAL A 61 12.33 -8.86 -3.20
CA VAL A 61 12.25 -7.39 -3.08
C VAL A 61 13.60 -6.81 -2.70
N LEU A 62 14.27 -7.36 -1.68
CA LEU A 62 15.62 -6.92 -1.30
C LEU A 62 16.62 -7.06 -2.46
N SER A 63 16.47 -8.08 -3.30
CA SER A 63 17.35 -8.28 -4.47
C SER A 63 17.01 -7.44 -5.71
N LEU A 64 15.99 -6.57 -5.66
CA LEU A 64 15.62 -5.74 -6.80
C LEU A 64 16.72 -4.73 -7.13
N ALA A 65 17.30 -4.88 -8.32
CA ALA A 65 18.19 -3.89 -8.94
C ALA A 65 17.54 -3.17 -10.14
N GLN A 66 16.33 -3.60 -10.53
CA GLN A 66 15.54 -3.12 -11.66
C GLN A 66 14.04 -3.23 -11.28
N PRO A 67 13.13 -2.63 -12.06
CA PRO A 67 11.71 -2.85 -11.88
C PRO A 67 11.37 -4.34 -11.84
N PRO A 68 10.45 -4.77 -10.95
CA PRO A 68 10.12 -6.18 -10.81
C PRO A 68 9.57 -6.72 -12.13
N SER A 69 9.84 -8.00 -12.39
CA SER A 69 9.29 -8.68 -13.56
C SER A 69 7.75 -8.65 -13.52
N ARG A 70 7.11 -8.82 -14.68
CA ARG A 70 5.64 -8.93 -14.77
C ARG A 70 5.05 -10.02 -13.86
N HIS A 71 5.76 -11.14 -13.68
CA HIS A 71 5.27 -12.25 -12.87
C HIS A 71 5.44 -11.95 -11.38
N LEU A 72 6.57 -11.34 -11.00
CA LEU A 72 6.78 -10.90 -9.64
C LEU A 72 5.75 -9.83 -9.26
N MET A 73 5.54 -8.83 -10.12
CA MET A 73 4.51 -7.81 -9.90
C MET A 73 3.12 -8.42 -9.77
N ALA A 74 2.72 -9.32 -10.68
CA ALA A 74 1.42 -9.99 -10.59
C ALA A 74 1.25 -10.80 -9.29
N ALA A 75 2.30 -11.46 -8.80
CA ALA A 75 2.24 -12.17 -7.52
C ALA A 75 2.12 -11.22 -6.33
N LEU A 76 2.89 -10.12 -6.33
CA LEU A 76 2.86 -9.08 -5.30
C LEU A 76 1.46 -8.46 -5.22
N THR A 77 0.91 -7.99 -6.34
CA THR A 77 -0.42 -7.36 -6.38
C THR A 77 -1.53 -8.33 -6.02
N SER A 78 -1.46 -9.57 -6.53
CA SER A 78 -2.43 -10.62 -6.22
C SER A 78 -2.45 -10.97 -4.74
N PHE A 79 -1.29 -11.08 -4.07
CA PHE A 79 -1.24 -11.40 -2.64
C PHE A 79 -1.67 -10.20 -1.79
N CYS A 80 -1.20 -9.01 -2.17
CA CYS A 80 -1.47 -7.74 -1.49
C CYS A 80 -2.96 -7.38 -1.47
N SER A 81 -3.73 -7.76 -2.50
CA SER A 81 -5.16 -7.42 -2.58
C SER A 81 -6.02 -8.05 -1.47
N LYS A 82 -5.60 -9.20 -0.92
CA LYS A 82 -6.32 -9.88 0.17
C LYS A 82 -5.59 -9.79 1.51
N TYR A 83 -4.27 -9.81 1.48
CA TYR A 83 -3.41 -9.85 2.67
C TYR A 83 -2.55 -8.58 2.78
N SER A 84 -3.16 -7.42 2.51
CA SER A 84 -2.49 -6.11 2.42
C SER A 84 -1.67 -5.77 3.67
N HIS A 85 -2.28 -5.83 4.85
CA HIS A 85 -1.62 -5.46 6.10
C HIS A 85 -0.37 -6.31 6.41
N PRO A 86 -0.44 -7.66 6.49
CA PRO A 86 0.74 -8.46 6.77
C PRO A 86 1.81 -8.32 5.66
N PHE A 87 1.38 -8.14 4.41
CA PHE A 87 2.28 -7.94 3.28
C PHE A 87 3.05 -6.60 3.36
N CYS A 88 2.35 -5.49 3.57
CA CYS A 88 2.98 -4.18 3.68
C CYS A 88 3.93 -4.08 4.87
N ARG A 89 3.61 -4.73 5.99
CA ARG A 89 4.52 -4.80 7.14
C ARG A 89 5.88 -5.39 6.76
N VAL A 90 5.86 -6.50 6.02
CA VAL A 90 7.09 -7.16 5.52
C VAL A 90 7.86 -6.24 4.58
N LEU A 91 7.17 -5.56 3.66
CA LEU A 91 7.82 -4.66 2.72
C LEU A 91 8.39 -3.40 3.38
N VAL A 92 7.72 -2.81 4.37
CA VAL A 92 8.25 -1.69 5.16
C VAL A 92 9.50 -2.14 5.91
N ALA A 93 9.47 -3.33 6.53
CA ALA A 93 10.65 -3.91 7.16
C ALA A 93 11.80 -4.10 6.16
N ALA A 94 11.51 -4.50 4.92
CA ALA A 94 12.52 -4.63 3.86
C ALA A 94 13.19 -3.28 3.54
N LEU A 95 12.42 -2.20 3.43
CA LEU A 95 12.94 -0.85 3.16
C LEU A 95 13.89 -0.37 4.27
N LEU A 96 13.57 -0.70 5.52
CA LEU A 96 14.39 -0.35 6.69
C LEU A 96 15.69 -1.16 6.78
N GLN A 97 15.70 -2.40 6.27
CA GLN A 97 16.87 -3.28 6.33
C GLN A 97 17.95 -2.91 5.29
N GLU A 98 17.59 -2.31 4.17
CA GLU A 98 18.56 -2.01 3.12
C GLU A 98 19.54 -0.88 3.55
N PRO A 99 20.87 -1.07 3.43
CA PRO A 99 21.84 -0.04 3.76
C PRO A 99 22.11 0.95 2.60
N GLY A 100 21.68 0.65 1.37
CA GLY A 100 21.86 1.51 0.17
C GLY A 100 20.68 2.42 -0.16
N GLU A 101 20.62 3.05 -1.34
CA GLU A 101 19.52 3.97 -1.72
C GLU A 101 18.15 3.28 -1.96
N GLY A 102 18.07 1.95 -2.02
CA GLY A 102 16.80 1.20 -2.01
C GLY A 102 15.74 1.70 -3.01
N ALA A 103 16.18 2.25 -4.15
CA ALA A 103 15.33 3.04 -5.03
C ALA A 103 14.22 2.19 -5.67
N GLU A 104 14.53 0.97 -6.08
CA GLU A 104 13.54 0.07 -6.71
C GLU A 104 12.53 -0.49 -5.70
N GLN A 105 12.97 -0.78 -4.48
CA GLN A 105 12.08 -1.20 -3.39
C GLN A 105 11.14 -0.06 -3.00
N THR A 106 11.67 1.17 -2.93
CA THR A 106 10.87 2.36 -2.63
C THR A 106 9.84 2.60 -3.73
N LYS A 107 10.24 2.53 -5.01
CA LYS A 107 9.32 2.66 -6.15
C LYS A 107 8.23 1.58 -6.13
N LEU A 108 8.59 0.33 -5.88
CA LEU A 108 7.62 -0.77 -5.75
C LEU A 108 6.60 -0.48 -4.65
N MET A 109 7.07 -0.04 -3.47
CA MET A 109 6.15 0.32 -2.38
C MET A 109 5.23 1.48 -2.78
N CYS A 110 5.76 2.53 -3.42
CA CYS A 110 4.95 3.64 -3.92
C CYS A 110 3.89 3.15 -4.91
N GLU A 111 4.25 2.31 -5.88
CA GLU A 111 3.31 1.75 -6.87
C GLU A 111 2.19 0.92 -6.21
N LEU A 112 2.55 0.09 -5.22
CA LEU A 112 1.56 -0.67 -4.46
C LEU A 112 0.61 0.24 -3.67
N VAL A 113 1.15 1.29 -3.05
CA VAL A 113 0.38 2.27 -2.28
C VAL A 113 -0.52 3.10 -3.18
N GLU A 114 -0.09 3.46 -4.39
CA GLU A 114 -0.86 4.29 -5.31
C GLU A 114 -1.95 3.49 -6.02
N GLU A 115 -1.63 2.28 -6.50
CA GLU A 115 -2.46 1.58 -7.48
C GLU A 115 -3.12 0.30 -6.95
N CYS A 116 -2.61 -0.29 -5.86
CA CYS A 116 -3.02 -1.66 -5.47
C CYS A 116 -3.76 -1.75 -4.14
N LEU A 117 -3.36 -0.97 -3.14
CA LEU A 117 -3.96 -1.04 -1.79
C LEU A 117 -5.38 -0.48 -1.77
N GLU A 118 -6.19 -0.80 -0.78
CA GLU A 118 -7.43 -0.04 -0.52
C GLU A 118 -7.12 1.17 0.38
N PRO A 119 -7.95 2.23 0.39
CA PRO A 119 -7.70 3.43 1.21
C PRO A 119 -7.44 3.14 2.68
N HIS A 120 -8.22 2.22 3.27
CA HIS A 120 -8.00 1.77 4.65
C HIS A 120 -6.65 1.06 4.84
N SER A 121 -6.23 0.25 3.86
CA SER A 121 -4.91 -0.39 3.90
C SER A 121 -3.78 0.64 3.80
N VAL A 122 -3.95 1.70 3.00
CA VAL A 122 -2.98 2.82 2.91
C VAL A 122 -2.82 3.54 4.25
N GLN A 123 -3.91 3.76 4.99
CA GLN A 123 -3.85 4.35 6.32
C GLN A 123 -3.02 3.49 7.29
N LEU A 124 -3.18 2.17 7.24
CA LEU A 124 -2.40 1.22 8.04
C LEU A 124 -0.92 1.20 7.65
N VAL A 125 -0.59 1.42 6.37
CA VAL A 125 0.80 1.58 5.94
C VAL A 125 1.37 2.87 6.51
N LEU A 126 0.61 3.96 6.44
CA LEU A 126 1.04 5.25 6.98
C LEU A 126 1.29 5.17 8.49
N SER A 127 0.40 4.53 9.26
CA SER A 127 0.60 4.35 10.70
C SER A 127 1.85 3.53 11.00
N GLN A 128 2.08 2.42 10.29
CA GLN A 128 3.29 1.59 10.44
C GLN A 128 4.58 2.35 10.13
N ILE A 129 4.58 3.21 9.12
CA ILE A 129 5.75 4.02 8.75
C ILE A 129 6.03 5.10 9.80
N LEU A 130 4.99 5.68 10.41
CA LEU A 130 5.13 6.70 11.45
C LEU A 130 5.57 6.14 12.81
N GLU A 131 5.44 4.82 13.02
CA GLU A 131 5.94 4.14 14.23
C GLU A 131 7.47 3.98 14.25
N VAL A 132 8.16 4.20 13.13
CA VAL A 132 9.62 4.06 13.00
C VAL A 132 10.29 5.38 12.66
N PRO A 133 11.59 5.58 12.99
CA PRO A 133 12.32 6.75 12.55
C PRO A 133 12.30 6.88 11.03
N LEU A 134 11.86 8.04 10.53
CA LEU A 134 11.80 8.28 9.09
C LEU A 134 13.21 8.23 8.49
N SER A 135 13.29 7.66 7.30
CA SER A 135 14.48 7.68 6.44
C SER A 135 14.11 8.27 5.09
N GLU A 136 15.10 8.71 4.32
CA GLU A 136 14.90 9.25 2.96
C GLU A 136 14.07 8.32 2.06
N LYS A 137 14.16 6.99 2.26
CA LYS A 137 13.42 5.97 1.51
C LYS A 137 11.93 5.95 1.79
N LEU A 138 11.53 6.34 3.01
CA LEU A 138 10.14 6.30 3.43
C LEU A 138 9.39 7.58 3.03
N LEU A 139 10.11 8.68 2.77
CA LEU A 139 9.49 9.95 2.40
C LEU A 139 8.66 9.87 1.09
N PRO A 140 9.15 9.22 0.00
CA PRO A 140 8.34 9.03 -1.20
C PRO A 140 7.12 8.14 -0.96
N VAL A 141 7.21 7.15 -0.07
CA VAL A 141 6.08 6.28 0.27
C VAL A 141 5.00 7.06 1.03
N LEU A 142 5.40 7.93 1.96
CA LEU A 142 4.47 8.85 2.63
C LEU A 142 3.81 9.83 1.65
N GLN A 143 4.58 10.36 0.69
CA GLN A 143 4.03 11.23 -0.36
C GLN A 143 3.00 10.50 -1.23
N ALA A 144 3.32 9.28 -1.68
CA ALA A 144 2.41 8.42 -2.45
C ALA A 144 1.11 8.15 -1.68
N ALA A 145 1.23 7.78 -0.40
CA ALA A 145 0.09 7.56 0.48
C ALA A 145 -0.79 8.81 0.62
N LEU A 146 -0.19 9.97 0.89
CA LEU A 146 -0.92 11.24 1.01
C LEU A 146 -1.55 11.67 -0.32
N GLY A 147 -0.81 11.56 -1.42
CA GLY A 147 -1.30 11.91 -2.76
C GLY A 147 -2.56 11.11 -3.11
N ARG A 148 -2.61 9.85 -2.71
CA ARG A 148 -3.79 9.00 -2.89
C ARG A 148 -4.99 9.45 -2.05
N GLN A 149 -4.78 9.89 -0.80
CA GLN A 149 -5.86 10.40 0.06
C GLN A 149 -6.41 11.75 -0.46
N VAL A 150 -5.57 12.61 -1.04
CA VAL A 150 -5.98 13.91 -1.59
C VAL A 150 -6.71 13.78 -2.94
N ARG A 151 -6.31 12.81 -3.78
CA ARG A 151 -6.98 12.51 -5.07
C ARG A 151 -8.41 11.98 -4.91
N GLY A 152 -8.82 11.64 -3.69
CA GLY A 152 -10.20 11.35 -3.34
C GLY A 152 -11.12 12.58 -3.31
N SER A 153 -10.60 13.79 -3.46
CA SER A 153 -11.45 14.97 -3.68
C SER A 153 -11.96 14.97 -5.14
N PRO A 154 -13.27 14.93 -5.37
CA PRO A 154 -13.79 15.37 -6.65
C PRO A 154 -13.66 16.88 -6.62
N CYS A 155 -12.65 17.42 -7.32
CA CYS A 155 -12.89 18.73 -7.91
C CYS A 155 -14.19 18.57 -8.72
N PRO A 156 -15.22 19.40 -8.53
CA PRO A 156 -16.26 19.49 -9.53
C PRO A 156 -15.54 19.92 -10.79
N ARG A 157 -15.27 18.96 -11.68
CA ARG A 157 -15.09 19.29 -13.09
C ARG A 157 -16.40 19.98 -13.41
N VAL A 158 -16.36 21.31 -13.43
CA VAL A 158 -17.29 22.11 -14.19
C VAL A 158 -17.16 21.53 -15.57
N SER A 159 -18.03 20.57 -15.88
CA SER A 159 -18.30 20.18 -17.24
C SER A 159 -18.70 21.49 -17.89
N LEU A 160 -17.78 22.03 -18.68
CA LEU A 160 -18.13 22.92 -19.78
C LEU A 160 -19.06 22.09 -20.67
N VAL A 161 -20.33 22.03 -20.29
CA VAL A 161 -21.41 21.74 -21.20
C VAL A 161 -21.37 22.91 -22.16
N SER A 162 -20.83 22.67 -23.35
CA SER A 162 -21.05 23.55 -24.49
C SER A 162 -22.54 23.85 -24.59
N PRO A 163 -22.94 25.13 -24.75
CA PRO A 163 -24.33 25.50 -24.96
C PRO A 163 -24.71 25.16 -26.41
N ALA A 164 -24.79 23.87 -26.71
CA ALA A 164 -25.26 23.36 -27.98
C ALA A 164 -25.63 21.89 -27.76
N GLN A 165 -26.75 21.63 -27.11
CA GLN A 165 -27.65 20.46 -27.28
C GLN A 165 -28.81 20.64 -26.30
N LEU A 166 -29.71 21.55 -26.66
CA LEU A 166 -31.06 21.62 -26.11
C LEU A 166 -31.94 20.87 -27.09
N GLU A 167 -32.29 19.63 -26.76
CA GLU A 167 -33.58 18.99 -27.09
C GLU A 167 -33.53 17.49 -26.77
N GLN A 168 -34.62 17.00 -26.18
CA GLN A 168 -35.01 15.59 -25.98
C GLN A 168 -34.64 14.94 -24.63
N GLY A 169 -35.64 14.94 -23.72
CA GLY A 169 -35.79 13.92 -22.68
C GLY A 169 -36.07 12.52 -23.28
N PRO A 170 -35.96 11.46 -22.47
CA PRO A 170 -37.01 11.19 -21.49
C PRO A 170 -36.51 10.77 -20.11
N THR A 171 -37.43 10.89 -19.15
CA THR A 171 -37.41 10.44 -17.75
C THR A 171 -36.60 9.16 -17.48
N LEU A 172 -35.52 9.29 -16.69
CA LEU A 172 -34.80 8.18 -16.08
C LEU A 172 -35.23 7.99 -14.61
N PRO A 173 -35.27 6.75 -14.10
CA PRO A 173 -35.76 6.43 -12.76
C PRO A 173 -34.83 6.97 -11.66
N LEU A 174 -35.43 7.47 -10.58
CA LEU A 174 -34.81 8.00 -9.35
C LEU A 174 -34.05 6.95 -8.50
N SER A 175 -33.46 5.91 -9.10
CA SER A 175 -32.67 4.89 -8.38
C SER A 175 -31.16 5.01 -8.62
N SER A 176 -30.71 6.05 -9.31
CA SER A 176 -29.29 6.30 -9.60
C SER A 176 -28.84 7.61 -8.95
N LEU A 177 -29.11 7.76 -7.65
CA LEU A 177 -28.35 8.73 -6.86
C LEU A 177 -26.96 8.12 -6.69
N PRO A 178 -25.89 8.74 -7.21
CA PRO A 178 -24.57 8.37 -6.74
C PRO A 178 -24.57 8.69 -5.25
N LEU A 179 -24.49 7.64 -4.42
CA LEU A 179 -23.93 7.78 -3.09
C LEU A 179 -22.67 8.64 -3.27
N GLY A 180 -22.67 9.80 -2.64
CA GLY A 180 -21.63 10.80 -2.81
C GLY A 180 -20.23 10.19 -2.67
N PRO A 181 -19.22 10.82 -3.28
CA PRO A 181 -17.88 10.29 -3.23
C PRO A 181 -17.49 10.18 -1.77
N PHE A 182 -17.14 8.97 -1.33
CA PHE A 182 -16.48 8.75 -0.05
C PHE A 182 -15.18 9.56 -0.09
N GLN A 183 -15.24 10.79 0.40
CA GLN A 183 -14.07 11.59 0.65
C GLN A 183 -13.42 10.96 1.88
N GLU A 184 -12.65 9.90 1.69
CA GLU A 184 -11.81 9.36 2.74
C GLU A 184 -10.65 10.32 2.95
N VAL A 185 -11.00 11.35 3.71
CA VAL A 185 -10.10 12.31 4.29
C VAL A 185 -9.24 11.57 5.33
N LEU A 186 -7.94 11.85 5.35
CA LEU A 186 -7.02 11.29 6.34
C LEU A 186 -7.55 11.59 7.77
N PRO A 187 -7.71 10.59 8.66
CA PRO A 187 -8.18 10.82 10.02
C PRO A 187 -7.35 11.89 10.73
N PRO A 188 -7.96 12.78 11.53
CA PRO A 188 -7.26 13.89 12.16
C PRO A 188 -6.14 13.39 13.09
N GLU A 189 -6.32 12.27 13.78
CA GLU A 189 -5.31 11.68 14.66
C GLU A 189 -4.06 11.26 13.87
N LEU A 190 -4.26 10.73 12.67
CA LEU A 190 -3.19 10.28 11.80
C LEU A 190 -2.47 11.46 11.13
N LEU A 191 -3.22 12.52 10.81
CA LEU A 191 -2.66 13.79 10.33
C LEU A 191 -1.81 14.48 11.41
N ASP A 192 -2.31 14.54 12.64
CA ASP A 192 -1.58 15.12 13.78
C ASP A 192 -0.30 14.35 14.07
N LEU A 193 -0.35 13.01 14.06
CA LEU A 193 0.83 12.17 14.21
C LEU A 193 1.86 12.43 13.10
N LEU A 194 1.39 12.56 11.85
CA LEU A 194 2.25 12.87 10.71
C LEU A 194 2.92 14.23 10.88
N VAL A 195 2.16 15.29 11.19
CA VAL A 195 2.68 16.64 11.40
C VAL A 195 3.71 16.64 12.53
N LEU A 196 3.38 16.01 13.66
CA LEU A 196 4.26 15.92 14.82
C LEU A 196 5.56 15.17 14.49
N THR A 197 5.48 14.07 13.76
CA THR A 197 6.65 13.29 13.32
C THR A 197 7.53 14.13 12.39
N LEU A 198 6.94 14.82 11.41
CA LEU A 198 7.70 15.69 10.50
C LEU A 198 8.37 16.85 11.24
N CYS A 199 7.66 17.51 12.16
CA CYS A 199 8.23 18.59 12.96
C CYS A 199 9.43 18.13 13.80
N GLN A 200 9.34 16.94 14.43
CA GLN A 200 10.45 16.40 15.22
C GLN A 200 11.66 16.01 14.38
N GLN A 201 11.43 15.47 13.18
CA GLN A 201 12.49 14.98 12.31
C GLN A 201 13.06 16.07 11.36
N ALA A 202 12.44 17.25 11.27
CA ALA A 202 12.85 18.33 10.37
C ALA A 202 14.36 18.68 10.41
N PRO A 203 15.04 18.71 11.58
CA PRO A 203 16.48 18.97 11.62
C PRO A 203 17.31 17.92 10.89
N ALA A 204 16.89 16.65 10.92
CA ALA A 204 17.59 15.54 10.25
C ALA A 204 17.46 15.60 8.72
N PHE A 205 16.46 16.32 8.20
CA PHE A 205 16.12 16.40 6.78
C PHE A 205 16.25 17.81 6.20
N ALA A 206 17.04 18.69 6.83
CA ALA A 206 17.11 20.11 6.47
C ALA A 206 17.48 20.38 5.00
N THR A 207 18.25 19.50 4.37
CA THR A 207 18.66 19.62 2.95
C THR A 207 17.87 18.70 2.01
N SER A 208 16.88 17.96 2.52
CA SER A 208 16.15 16.96 1.76
C SER A 208 15.02 17.60 0.93
N LEU A 209 15.15 17.51 -0.40
CA LEU A 209 14.08 17.91 -1.31
C LEU A 209 12.84 17.01 -1.19
N SER A 210 13.04 15.74 -0.84
CA SER A 210 11.95 14.80 -0.60
C SER A 210 11.16 15.21 0.65
N PHE A 211 11.85 15.58 1.73
CA PHE A 211 11.19 16.08 2.92
C PHE A 211 10.44 17.39 2.66
N ALA A 212 11.05 18.35 1.95
CA ALA A 212 10.39 19.61 1.61
C ALA A 212 9.10 19.40 0.79
N ARG A 213 9.12 18.50 -0.19
CA ARG A 213 7.94 18.12 -0.98
C ARG A 213 6.86 17.46 -0.11
N LEU A 214 7.25 16.61 0.84
CA LEU A 214 6.33 15.96 1.76
C LEU A 214 5.63 16.99 2.66
N VAL A 215 6.38 17.91 3.26
CA VAL A 215 5.82 19.01 4.07
C VAL A 215 4.84 19.85 3.26
N ALA A 216 5.19 20.21 2.02
CA ALA A 216 4.28 20.95 1.14
C ALA A 216 2.98 20.18 0.85
N ALA A 217 3.07 18.87 0.62
CA ALA A 217 1.89 18.02 0.42
C ALA A 217 1.00 17.97 1.69
N VAL A 218 1.60 17.84 2.88
CA VAL A 218 0.86 17.86 4.15
C VAL A 218 0.18 19.21 4.38
N LEU A 219 0.86 20.32 4.10
CA LEU A 219 0.25 21.64 4.21
C LEU A 219 -0.96 21.80 3.27
N ALA A 220 -0.88 21.27 2.05
CA ALA A 220 -2.01 21.25 1.12
C ALA A 220 -3.18 20.41 1.66
N VAL A 221 -2.91 19.26 2.27
CA VAL A 221 -3.92 18.43 2.95
C VAL A 221 -4.57 19.22 4.09
N CYS A 222 -3.78 19.83 4.98
CA CYS A 222 -4.30 20.62 6.10
C CYS A 222 -5.19 21.78 5.63
N GLN A 223 -4.82 22.48 4.54
CA GLN A 223 -5.64 23.56 3.98
C GLN A 223 -6.99 23.05 3.44
N SER A 224 -7.00 21.88 2.81
CA SER A 224 -8.24 21.29 2.27
C SER A 224 -9.22 20.81 3.35
N GLN A 225 -8.74 20.60 4.58
CA GLN A 225 -9.53 20.11 5.72
C GLN A 225 -10.20 21.23 6.52
N VAL A 226 -9.65 22.44 6.46
CA VAL A 226 -10.09 23.61 7.25
C VAL A 226 -11.05 24.52 6.47
N SER A 227 -11.24 24.27 5.16
CA SER A 227 -12.13 25.03 4.26
C SER A 227 -13.48 24.35 4.10
#